data_AF-A0A2V9NMW7-F1
#
_entry.id   AF-A0A2V9NMW7-F1
#
_cell.length_a   1.000
_cell.length_b   1.000
_cell.length_c   1.000
_cell.angle_alpha   90.00
_cell.angle_beta   90.00
_cell.angle_gamma   90.00
#
_symmetry.space_group_name_H-M   'P 1'
#
loop_
_entity.id
_entity.type
_entity.pdbx_description
1 polymer ?
#
loop_
_entity_poly.entity_id
_entity_poly.type
_entity_poly.pdbx_seq_one_letter_code
_entity_poly.pdbx_strand_id
1 'polypeptide(L)'
;MKTTVLAMILACALSAGAQEAAQSQTPPQPPPSAGGGGQQAAPEIKDPNEYNAYVGAIQQKDPTSKISALEAFLAQYPNSVMKTTALEQLMNTYLQAGNQPKVLETAKRVLTGESCNLRALALLTYLARQNVASGQNPQQNLADLAQYSGKGLECSKSGPKPAGMSADDYEKLKKQTSIIFTGGAGFAALQNKDNATAQTDLRAAVEAEPDDLQNVYPLAMSYLTANPPDFNNGIFFIARAANLAPASSSPQIIAYAQKVYKNYHGSVDDKWNQTLFCAKTTKQPQQGCPPEISKYTPPTPAQQAHDIVNGKTLEQIQQLSFGEWELVLSAGSPEDQDKVWNVIKNRPLQMEGTVISAHDVGDGASRTTEVQIAASEDDIEKKQADITLTMTGAIPPRQMPKLGDTLDFEGTPLDYTSPVHASSGATPAPSASSNATAPPTDAAAQANPGAAPAATTPGAPAQGAAPAAGAGGTTFMMTMEKGKLLQKAGTTPKKPTARRPTRRPQH
;
A
#
# COMPACT_ATOMS: atom_id res chain seq x y z
N MET A 1 17.09 9.33 -19.27
CA MET A 1 15.88 10.12 -18.92
C MET A 1 15.99 11.58 -19.39
N LYS A 2 16.56 12.53 -18.62
CA LYS A 2 16.59 13.98 -19.02
C LYS A 2 17.11 14.24 -20.45
N THR A 3 18.21 13.59 -20.84
CA THR A 3 18.76 13.63 -22.20
C THR A 3 17.94 12.83 -23.21
N THR A 4 17.37 11.70 -22.80
CA THR A 4 16.66 10.74 -23.67
C THR A 4 15.34 11.29 -24.20
N VAL A 5 14.51 11.91 -23.35
CA VAL A 5 13.21 12.48 -23.76
C VAL A 5 13.42 13.69 -24.68
N LEU A 6 14.38 14.57 -24.35
CA LEU A 6 14.78 15.66 -25.23
C LEU A 6 15.30 15.13 -26.58
N ALA A 7 16.18 14.13 -26.58
CA ALA A 7 16.73 13.54 -27.80
C ALA A 7 15.64 12.91 -28.68
N MET A 8 14.66 12.20 -28.11
CA MET A 8 13.57 11.60 -28.89
C MET A 8 12.71 12.65 -29.60
N ILE A 9 12.36 13.76 -28.94
CA ILE A 9 11.61 14.85 -29.57
C ILE A 9 12.44 15.54 -30.68
N LEU A 10 13.77 15.60 -30.52
CA LEU A 10 14.69 16.29 -31.42
C LEU A 10 15.16 15.46 -32.63
N ALA A 11 15.14 14.13 -32.53
CA ALA A 11 15.80 13.21 -33.48
C ALA A 11 15.22 13.17 -34.90
N CYS A 12 13.98 13.64 -35.11
CA CYS A 12 13.29 13.59 -36.41
C CYS A 12 13.21 14.96 -37.10
N ALA A 13 14.21 15.83 -36.90
CA ALA A 13 14.20 17.23 -37.40
C ALA A 13 15.04 17.48 -38.67
N LEU A 14 15.69 16.46 -39.26
CA LEU A 14 16.70 16.61 -40.31
C LEU A 14 16.30 16.13 -41.72
N SER A 15 15.09 15.61 -41.90
CA SER A 15 14.60 15.05 -43.19
C SER A 15 13.66 15.99 -43.95
N ALA A 16 14.00 17.28 -44.04
CA ALA A 16 13.32 18.25 -44.91
C ALA A 16 14.27 19.33 -45.44
N GLY A 17 14.37 19.46 -46.76
CA GLY A 17 15.01 20.63 -47.41
C GLY A 17 16.51 20.54 -47.68
N ALA A 18 16.99 19.44 -48.27
CA ALA A 18 18.33 19.35 -48.88
C ALA A 18 18.24 18.90 -50.35
N GLN A 19 17.47 19.63 -51.16
CA GLN A 19 17.40 19.43 -52.61
C GLN A 19 18.27 20.48 -53.30
N GLU A 20 19.51 20.08 -53.60
CA GLU A 20 20.56 20.94 -54.12
C GLU A 20 20.26 21.33 -55.58
N ALA A 21 20.18 22.64 -55.85
CA ALA A 21 19.81 23.18 -57.15
C ALA A 21 20.98 23.16 -58.15
N ALA A 22 21.42 21.95 -58.52
CA ALA A 22 22.44 21.71 -59.53
C ALA A 22 21.87 21.81 -60.96
N GLN A 23 22.74 22.13 -61.93
CA GLN A 23 22.35 22.53 -63.28
C GLN A 23 22.00 21.35 -64.20
N SER A 24 21.26 21.66 -65.28
CA SER A 24 20.66 20.72 -66.22
C SER A 24 21.64 19.96 -67.12
N GLN A 25 21.51 18.62 -67.18
CA GLN A 25 21.76 17.79 -68.38
C GLN A 25 21.06 16.42 -68.26
N THR A 26 20.76 15.78 -69.40
CA THR A 26 19.99 14.52 -69.57
C THR A 26 20.88 13.38 -70.09
N PRO A 27 20.48 12.09 -70.16
CA PRO A 27 19.24 11.41 -69.70
C PRO A 27 19.61 10.42 -68.54
N PRO A 28 19.15 9.15 -68.34
CA PRO A 28 18.13 8.27 -68.94
C PRO A 28 17.01 7.83 -67.95
N GLN A 29 16.35 6.68 -68.18
CA GLN A 29 15.14 6.20 -67.46
C GLN A 29 15.21 4.69 -67.09
N PRO A 30 14.94 4.32 -65.82
CA PRO A 30 14.52 2.98 -65.38
C PRO A 30 12.98 2.88 -65.14
N PRO A 31 12.41 1.68 -64.89
CA PRO A 31 10.96 1.43 -65.01
C PRO A 31 10.08 1.88 -63.82
N PRO A 32 8.76 2.02 -64.01
CA PRO A 32 7.85 2.59 -63.00
C PRO A 32 7.45 1.60 -61.89
N SER A 33 7.85 1.89 -60.66
CA SER A 33 7.27 1.28 -59.45
C SER A 33 5.98 2.00 -59.05
N ALA A 34 4.83 1.36 -59.27
CA ALA A 34 3.54 1.91 -58.89
C ALA A 34 3.36 1.93 -57.35
N GLY A 35 3.45 3.11 -56.74
CA GLY A 35 3.29 3.32 -55.29
C GLY A 35 2.57 4.63 -55.01
N GLY A 36 1.24 4.65 -55.23
CA GLY A 36 0.39 5.84 -55.19
C GLY A 36 0.12 6.44 -53.80
N GLY A 37 1.17 6.70 -53.01
CA GLY A 37 1.09 7.52 -51.80
C GLY A 37 1.20 8.99 -52.16
N GLY A 38 0.07 9.71 -52.27
CA GLY A 38 0.07 11.13 -52.63
C GLY A 38 0.82 11.98 -51.60
N GLN A 39 2.05 12.40 -51.93
CA GLN A 39 2.79 13.39 -51.15
C GLN A 39 2.07 14.73 -51.24
N GLN A 40 1.22 15.00 -50.25
CA GLN A 40 0.59 16.30 -50.04
C GLN A 40 1.70 17.36 -49.97
N ALA A 41 1.75 18.24 -50.97
CA ALA A 41 2.86 19.16 -51.21
C ALA A 41 3.15 20.00 -49.95
N ALA A 42 4.43 20.21 -49.67
CA ALA A 42 4.85 21.08 -48.58
C ALA A 42 4.34 22.52 -48.84
N PRO A 43 3.99 23.30 -47.79
CA PRO A 43 3.58 24.69 -47.98
C PRO A 43 4.70 25.50 -48.64
N GLU A 44 4.44 26.06 -49.81
CA GLU A 44 5.41 26.81 -50.60
C GLU A 44 5.25 28.32 -50.34
N ILE A 45 6.34 28.97 -49.94
CA ILE A 45 6.40 30.42 -49.80
C ILE A 45 6.49 31.05 -51.20
N LYS A 46 5.57 31.96 -51.52
CA LYS A 46 5.48 32.60 -52.85
C LYS A 46 6.18 33.95 -52.94
N ASP A 47 6.44 34.63 -51.82
CA ASP A 47 7.19 35.88 -51.79
C ASP A 47 8.70 35.58 -51.65
N PRO A 48 9.57 36.03 -52.57
CA PRO A 48 11.00 35.77 -52.49
C PRO A 48 11.69 36.32 -51.24
N ASN A 49 11.19 37.41 -50.65
CA ASN A 49 11.74 38.00 -49.43
C ASN A 49 11.31 37.20 -48.20
N GLU A 50 10.06 36.73 -48.15
CA GLU A 50 9.60 35.78 -47.13
C GLU A 50 10.40 34.48 -47.20
N TYR A 51 10.63 33.95 -48.42
CA TYR A 51 11.42 32.73 -48.62
C TYR A 51 12.87 32.91 -48.16
N ASN A 52 13.54 33.98 -48.60
CA ASN A 52 14.92 34.28 -48.20
C ASN A 52 15.04 34.52 -46.68
N ALA A 53 14.05 35.18 -46.05
CA ALA A 53 14.02 35.37 -44.60
C ALA A 53 13.83 34.03 -43.84
N TYR A 54 12.91 33.17 -44.29
CA TYR A 54 12.71 31.85 -43.69
C TYR A 54 13.95 30.96 -43.83
N VAL A 55 14.51 30.85 -45.05
CA VAL A 55 15.72 30.06 -45.34
C VAL A 55 16.91 30.58 -44.54
N GLY A 56 17.13 31.90 -44.53
CA GLY A 56 18.18 32.54 -43.75
C GLY A 56 18.05 32.33 -42.25
N ALA A 57 16.83 32.16 -41.72
CA ALA A 57 16.58 31.84 -40.32
C ALA A 57 16.83 30.35 -39.99
N ILE A 58 16.34 29.41 -40.83
CA ILE A 58 16.53 27.97 -40.54
C ILE A 58 17.98 27.50 -40.73
N GLN A 59 18.76 28.15 -41.60
CA GLN A 59 20.18 27.86 -41.85
C GLN A 59 21.13 28.33 -40.74
N GLN A 60 20.67 29.13 -39.77
CA GLN A 60 21.48 29.56 -38.63
C GLN A 60 21.97 28.34 -37.82
N LYS A 61 23.27 28.32 -37.50
CA LYS A 61 23.91 27.21 -36.77
C LYS A 61 24.01 27.45 -35.26
N ASP A 62 24.17 28.70 -34.83
CA ASP A 62 24.10 29.08 -33.43
C ASP A 62 22.62 29.17 -32.97
N PRO A 63 22.23 28.52 -31.86
CA PRO A 63 20.87 28.60 -31.33
C PRO A 63 20.38 30.03 -31.05
N THR A 64 21.26 30.94 -30.59
CA THR A 64 20.86 32.32 -30.22
C THR A 64 20.51 33.16 -31.47
N SER A 65 21.33 33.01 -32.51
CA SER A 65 21.16 33.60 -33.83
C SER A 65 19.94 33.02 -34.53
N LYS A 66 19.71 31.70 -34.40
CA LYS A 66 18.53 31.01 -34.94
C LYS A 66 17.23 31.44 -34.25
N ILE A 67 17.23 31.58 -32.92
CA ILE A 67 16.11 32.17 -32.17
C ILE A 67 15.80 33.57 -32.69
N SER A 68 16.81 34.46 -32.73
CA SER A 68 16.65 35.85 -33.18
C SER A 68 16.07 35.94 -34.60
N ALA A 69 16.57 35.13 -35.53
CA ALA A 69 16.12 35.12 -36.92
C ALA A 69 14.70 34.53 -37.08
N LEU A 70 14.34 33.49 -36.31
CA LEU A 70 13.00 32.91 -36.34
C LEU A 70 11.95 33.83 -35.67
N GLU A 71 12.31 34.52 -34.58
CA GLU A 71 11.44 35.56 -34.00
C GLU A 71 11.23 36.73 -34.96
N ALA A 72 12.29 37.21 -35.62
CA ALA A 72 12.19 38.26 -36.65
C ALA A 72 11.30 37.82 -37.83
N PHE A 73 11.48 36.61 -38.35
CA PHE A 73 10.63 36.05 -39.40
C PHE A 73 9.16 35.99 -38.98
N LEU A 74 8.87 35.48 -37.78
CA LEU A 74 7.50 35.36 -37.26
C LEU A 74 6.84 36.72 -36.95
N ALA A 75 7.62 37.75 -36.68
CA ALA A 75 7.14 39.13 -36.49
C ALA A 75 6.90 39.85 -37.84
N GLN A 76 7.77 39.64 -38.83
CA GLN A 76 7.67 40.26 -40.16
C GLN A 76 6.60 39.60 -41.05
N TYR A 77 6.43 38.28 -40.95
CA TYR A 77 5.51 37.49 -41.76
C TYR A 77 4.48 36.74 -40.88
N PRO A 78 3.65 37.45 -40.09
CA PRO A 78 2.74 36.84 -39.11
C PRO A 78 1.61 35.99 -39.74
N ASN A 79 1.45 36.05 -41.06
CA ASN A 79 0.49 35.27 -41.85
C ASN A 79 1.17 34.24 -42.78
N SER A 80 2.48 34.00 -42.61
CA SER A 80 3.25 33.04 -43.42
C SER A 80 2.63 31.63 -43.42
N VAL A 81 2.67 30.96 -44.58
CA VAL A 81 2.31 29.53 -44.69
C VAL A 81 3.27 28.63 -43.90
N MET A 82 4.49 29.09 -43.61
CA MET A 82 5.49 28.40 -42.80
C MET A 82 5.45 28.78 -41.32
N LYS A 83 4.47 29.58 -40.88
CA LYS A 83 4.35 30.06 -39.49
C LYS A 83 4.40 28.95 -38.45
N THR A 84 3.65 27.85 -38.62
CA THR A 84 3.67 26.75 -37.64
C THR A 84 5.00 26.00 -37.65
N THR A 85 5.58 25.75 -38.82
CA THR A 85 6.91 25.14 -38.97
C THR A 85 8.01 26.00 -38.33
N ALA A 86 7.96 27.32 -38.52
CA ALA A 86 8.86 28.27 -37.87
C ALA A 86 8.68 28.29 -36.34
N LEU A 87 7.44 28.18 -35.84
CA LEU A 87 7.16 28.03 -34.41
C LEU A 87 7.67 26.69 -33.84
N GLU A 88 7.55 25.57 -34.56
CA GLU A 88 8.18 24.30 -34.17
C GLU A 88 9.71 24.41 -34.10
N GLN A 89 10.34 25.00 -35.12
CA GLN A 89 11.79 25.22 -35.14
C GLN A 89 12.23 26.15 -33.99
N LEU A 90 11.48 27.20 -33.71
CA LEU A 90 11.75 28.13 -32.60
C LEU A 90 11.58 27.44 -31.24
N MET A 91 10.51 26.67 -31.04
CA MET A 91 10.27 25.86 -29.84
C MET A 91 11.42 24.87 -29.58
N ASN A 92 11.86 24.15 -30.62
CA ASN A 92 12.99 23.22 -30.53
C ASN A 92 14.32 23.95 -30.26
N THR A 93 14.52 25.14 -30.82
CA THR A 93 15.75 25.93 -30.60
C THR A 93 15.79 26.53 -29.19
N TYR A 94 14.65 27.01 -28.65
CA TYR A 94 14.56 27.39 -27.24
C TYR A 94 14.80 26.20 -26.29
N LEU A 95 14.37 24.99 -26.67
CA LEU A 95 14.62 23.77 -25.89
C LEU A 95 16.11 23.40 -25.86
N GLN A 96 16.82 23.55 -26.99
CA GLN A 96 18.28 23.43 -27.05
C GLN A 96 18.98 24.51 -26.22
N ALA A 97 18.48 25.75 -26.25
CA ALA A 97 19.00 26.87 -25.47
C ALA A 97 18.58 26.86 -23.98
N GLY A 98 17.84 25.85 -23.52
CA GLY A 98 17.40 25.71 -22.13
C GLY A 98 16.34 26.72 -21.66
N ASN A 99 15.75 27.52 -22.56
CA ASN A 99 14.81 28.58 -22.22
C ASN A 99 13.39 28.02 -22.01
N GLN A 100 13.20 27.27 -20.92
CA GLN A 100 11.95 26.59 -20.58
C GLN A 100 10.69 27.49 -20.57
N PRO A 101 10.73 28.76 -20.11
CA PRO A 101 9.59 29.68 -20.26
C PRO A 101 9.21 29.95 -21.73
N LYS A 102 10.19 30.20 -22.59
CA LYS A 102 9.94 30.42 -24.03
C LYS A 102 9.55 29.15 -24.79
N VAL A 103 10.02 27.98 -24.35
CA VAL A 103 9.50 26.69 -24.82
C VAL A 103 8.00 26.57 -24.55
N LEU A 104 7.55 26.86 -23.31
CA LEU A 104 6.13 26.82 -22.95
C LEU A 104 5.29 27.81 -23.75
N GLU A 105 5.75 29.06 -23.90
CA GLU A 105 5.09 30.09 -24.71
C GLU A 105 4.95 29.63 -26.18
N THR A 106 6.04 29.15 -26.78
CA THR A 106 6.08 28.80 -28.19
C THR A 106 5.28 27.52 -28.47
N ALA A 107 5.33 26.52 -27.59
CA ALA A 107 4.50 25.31 -27.70
C ALA A 107 3.00 25.63 -27.64
N LYS A 108 2.59 26.52 -26.73
CA LYS A 108 1.18 26.98 -26.68
C LYS A 108 0.81 27.78 -27.95
N ARG A 109 1.74 28.53 -28.55
CA ARG A 109 1.56 29.20 -29.86
C ARG A 109 1.43 28.19 -31.02
N VAL A 110 2.23 27.12 -31.09
CA VAL A 110 2.09 26.03 -32.07
C VAL A 110 0.66 25.46 -32.03
N LEU A 111 0.13 25.17 -30.84
CA LEU A 111 -1.21 24.60 -30.68
C LEU A 111 -2.37 25.52 -31.05
N THR A 112 -2.13 26.82 -31.29
CA THR A 112 -3.15 27.72 -31.88
C THR A 112 -3.27 27.59 -33.40
N GLY A 113 -2.21 27.13 -34.08
CA GLY A 113 -2.24 26.82 -35.51
C GLY A 113 -2.55 25.35 -35.78
N GLU A 114 -1.87 24.44 -35.08
CA GLU A 114 -2.04 22.99 -35.20
C GLU A 114 -2.45 22.39 -33.86
N SER A 115 -3.76 22.29 -33.65
CA SER A 115 -4.34 21.83 -32.39
C SER A 115 -3.93 20.39 -31.99
N CYS A 116 -3.48 19.58 -32.95
CA CYS A 116 -3.00 18.20 -32.78
C CYS A 116 -1.48 18.02 -33.00
N ASN A 117 -0.68 19.08 -32.91
CA ASN A 117 0.78 18.95 -33.07
C ASN A 117 1.39 18.10 -31.92
N LEU A 118 1.74 16.85 -32.23
CA LEU A 118 2.15 15.86 -31.23
C LEU A 118 3.45 16.25 -30.50
N ARG A 119 4.37 16.99 -31.14
CA ARG A 119 5.60 17.46 -30.49
C ARG A 119 5.30 18.50 -29.42
N ALA A 120 4.49 19.51 -29.75
CA ALA A 120 4.08 20.53 -28.78
C ALA A 120 3.26 19.92 -27.63
N LEU A 121 2.33 19.00 -27.92
CA LEU A 121 1.55 18.28 -26.89
C LEU A 121 2.46 17.45 -25.97
N ALA A 122 3.41 16.69 -26.51
CA ALA A 122 4.30 15.83 -25.72
C ALA A 122 5.25 16.66 -24.85
N LEU A 123 5.79 17.75 -25.39
CA LEU A 123 6.65 18.67 -24.65
C LEU A 123 5.90 19.38 -23.52
N LEU A 124 4.67 19.84 -23.77
CA LEU A 124 3.80 20.42 -22.74
C LEU A 124 3.40 19.39 -21.68
N THR A 125 3.11 18.14 -22.07
CA THR A 125 2.83 17.02 -21.15
C THR A 125 4.02 16.76 -20.22
N TYR A 126 5.23 16.62 -20.78
CA TYR A 126 6.46 16.40 -20.01
C TYR A 126 6.75 17.55 -19.02
N LEU A 127 6.61 18.80 -19.48
CA LEU A 127 6.88 19.98 -18.64
C LEU A 127 5.80 20.17 -17.56
N ALA A 128 4.52 19.94 -17.86
CA ALA A 128 3.45 19.99 -16.86
C ALA A 128 3.67 18.93 -15.76
N ARG A 129 4.02 17.69 -16.12
CA ARG A 129 4.39 16.64 -15.15
C ARG A 129 5.58 17.01 -14.28
N GLN A 130 6.62 17.60 -14.88
CA GLN A 130 7.79 18.10 -14.15
C GLN A 130 7.40 19.18 -13.13
N ASN A 131 6.51 20.10 -13.51
CA ASN A 131 6.04 21.18 -12.65
C ASN A 131 5.18 20.67 -11.47
N VAL A 132 4.34 19.65 -11.69
CA VAL A 132 3.62 18.96 -10.59
C VAL A 132 4.62 18.33 -9.63
N ALA A 133 5.63 17.61 -10.15
CA ALA A 133 6.64 16.92 -9.35
C ALA A 133 7.59 17.88 -8.59
N SER A 134 7.78 19.12 -9.07
CA SER A 134 8.54 20.16 -8.36
C SER A 134 7.71 21.01 -7.40
N GLY A 135 6.38 20.80 -7.34
CA GLY A 135 5.47 21.60 -6.52
C GLY A 135 5.18 23.00 -7.10
N GLN A 136 5.53 23.26 -8.36
CA GLN A 136 5.25 24.53 -9.03
C GLN A 136 3.79 24.57 -9.52
N ASN A 137 2.95 25.40 -8.88
CA ASN A 137 1.51 25.55 -9.20
C ASN A 137 0.81 24.19 -9.48
N PRO A 138 0.89 23.21 -8.56
CA PRO A 138 0.66 21.80 -8.88
C PRO A 138 -0.78 21.52 -9.33
N GLN A 139 -1.77 22.25 -8.81
CA GLN A 139 -3.17 22.10 -9.22
C GLN A 139 -3.39 22.48 -10.70
N GLN A 140 -2.80 23.60 -11.15
CA GLN A 140 -2.90 24.02 -12.55
C GLN A 140 -2.07 23.10 -13.45
N ASN A 141 -0.84 22.77 -13.06
CA ASN A 141 0.00 21.88 -13.85
C ASN A 141 -0.56 20.44 -13.92
N LEU A 142 -1.36 19.99 -12.96
CA LEU A 142 -2.09 18.72 -13.01
C LEU A 142 -3.25 18.77 -14.02
N ALA A 143 -3.98 19.89 -14.08
CA ALA A 143 -5.02 20.11 -15.08
C ALA A 143 -4.44 20.25 -16.50
N ASP A 144 -3.41 21.08 -16.69
CA ASP A 144 -2.63 21.19 -17.93
C ASP A 144 -2.10 19.79 -18.34
N LEU A 145 -1.55 19.01 -17.40
CA LEU A 145 -1.03 17.67 -17.68
C LEU A 145 -2.11 16.73 -18.23
N ALA A 146 -3.26 16.64 -17.55
CA ALA A 146 -4.37 15.78 -17.98
C ALA A 146 -4.93 16.21 -19.35
N GLN A 147 -5.00 17.53 -19.60
CA GLN A 147 -5.45 18.09 -20.87
C GLN A 147 -4.48 17.75 -22.02
N TYR A 148 -3.17 17.96 -21.82
CA TYR A 148 -2.17 17.74 -22.86
C TYR A 148 -1.90 16.26 -23.14
N SER A 149 -1.94 15.40 -22.10
CA SER A 149 -1.77 13.95 -22.27
C SER A 149 -2.98 13.32 -22.97
N GLY A 150 -4.20 13.57 -22.49
CA GLY A 150 -5.43 13.05 -23.08
C GLY A 150 -5.60 13.46 -24.54
N LYS A 151 -5.39 14.74 -24.84
CA LYS A 151 -5.40 15.24 -26.22
C LYS A 151 -4.27 14.68 -27.07
N GLY A 152 -3.10 14.41 -26.49
CA GLY A 152 -2.00 13.70 -27.14
C GLY A 152 -2.40 12.28 -27.57
N LEU A 153 -3.08 11.53 -26.69
CA LEU A 153 -3.59 10.19 -27.00
C LEU A 153 -4.70 10.21 -28.06
N GLU A 154 -5.57 11.22 -28.04
CA GLU A 154 -6.62 11.42 -29.06
C GLU A 154 -5.99 11.74 -30.43
N CYS A 155 -5.16 12.79 -30.50
CA CYS A 155 -4.48 13.19 -31.73
C CYS A 155 -3.52 12.13 -32.28
N SER A 156 -3.04 11.20 -31.45
CA SER A 156 -2.25 10.05 -31.91
C SER A 156 -3.11 8.95 -32.57
N LYS A 157 -4.44 8.96 -32.37
CA LYS A 157 -5.38 8.03 -33.00
C LYS A 157 -6.02 8.60 -34.27
N SER A 158 -6.40 9.89 -34.26
CA SER A 158 -7.21 10.53 -35.30
C SER A 158 -6.61 11.79 -35.92
N GLY A 159 -5.46 12.28 -35.41
CA GLY A 159 -4.84 13.53 -35.86
C GLY A 159 -4.29 13.45 -37.29
N PRO A 160 -4.24 14.58 -38.01
CA PRO A 160 -3.63 14.63 -39.33
C PRO A 160 -2.11 14.43 -39.23
N LYS A 161 -1.55 13.65 -40.16
CA LYS A 161 -0.11 13.56 -40.38
C LYS A 161 0.42 14.96 -40.77
N PRO A 162 1.49 15.48 -40.15
CA PRO A 162 2.10 16.76 -40.53
C PRO A 162 2.46 16.83 -42.02
N ALA A 163 2.42 18.04 -42.58
CA ALA A 163 2.83 18.30 -43.96
C ALA A 163 4.33 17.97 -44.14
N GLY A 164 4.72 17.49 -45.33
CA GLY A 164 6.11 17.07 -45.63
C GLY A 164 6.61 15.80 -44.92
N MET A 165 6.03 15.40 -43.78
CA MET A 165 6.44 14.20 -43.04
C MET A 165 6.05 12.90 -43.77
N SER A 166 6.92 11.87 -43.71
CA SER A 166 6.59 10.53 -44.21
C SER A 166 5.56 9.82 -43.32
N ALA A 167 4.93 8.75 -43.83
CA ALA A 167 4.04 7.93 -43.00
C ALA A 167 4.83 7.23 -41.87
N ASP A 168 5.96 6.60 -42.20
CA ASP A 168 6.80 5.87 -41.25
C ASP A 168 7.33 6.75 -40.12
N ASP A 169 7.74 7.99 -40.42
CA ASP A 169 8.23 8.93 -39.40
C ASP A 169 7.10 9.46 -38.52
N TYR A 170 5.87 9.54 -39.03
CA TYR A 170 4.69 9.83 -38.22
C TYR A 170 4.30 8.66 -37.31
N GLU A 171 4.41 7.41 -37.78
CA GLU A 171 4.25 6.23 -36.92
C GLU A 171 5.34 6.14 -35.84
N LYS A 172 6.59 6.50 -36.15
CA LYS A 172 7.67 6.61 -35.16
C LYS A 172 7.36 7.71 -34.13
N LEU A 173 6.95 8.90 -34.59
CA LEU A 173 6.59 10.03 -33.73
C LEU A 173 5.43 9.66 -32.79
N LYS A 174 4.36 9.04 -33.31
CA LYS A 174 3.23 8.56 -32.50
C LYS A 174 3.68 7.57 -31.44
N LYS A 175 4.50 6.56 -31.79
CA LYS A 175 5.03 5.58 -30.83
C LYS A 175 5.86 6.23 -29.72
N GLN A 176 6.76 7.15 -30.07
CA GLN A 176 7.59 7.88 -29.10
C GLN A 176 6.77 8.79 -28.19
N THR A 177 5.86 9.59 -28.75
CA THR A 177 5.04 10.53 -27.98
C THR A 177 3.96 9.83 -27.14
N SER A 178 3.44 8.68 -27.59
CA SER A 178 2.47 7.88 -26.82
C SER A 178 2.97 7.48 -25.44
N ILE A 179 4.27 7.24 -25.26
CA ILE A 179 4.85 6.85 -23.94
C ILE A 179 4.82 8.05 -22.98
N ILE A 180 5.11 9.25 -23.50
CA ILE A 180 5.01 10.52 -22.75
C ILE A 180 3.53 10.80 -22.40
N PHE A 181 2.61 10.53 -23.33
CA PHE A 181 1.19 10.72 -23.12
C PHE A 181 0.59 9.73 -22.11
N THR A 182 0.80 8.42 -22.23
CA THR A 182 0.28 7.44 -21.25
C THR A 182 0.93 7.64 -19.88
N GLY A 183 2.25 7.84 -19.81
CA GLY A 183 2.93 8.16 -18.56
C GLY A 183 2.42 9.44 -17.90
N GLY A 184 2.06 10.46 -18.70
CA GLY A 184 1.45 11.69 -18.22
C GLY A 184 0.00 11.55 -17.77
N ALA A 185 -0.83 10.84 -18.54
CA ALA A 185 -2.24 10.58 -18.25
C ALA A 185 -2.42 9.73 -16.99
N GLY A 186 -1.72 8.60 -16.90
CA GLY A 186 -1.78 7.72 -15.74
C GLY A 186 -1.18 8.34 -14.47
N PHE A 187 -0.15 9.20 -14.59
CA PHE A 187 0.30 10.01 -13.46
C PHE A 187 -0.76 11.03 -13.02
N ALA A 188 -1.44 11.70 -13.96
CA ALA A 188 -2.53 12.62 -13.61
C ALA A 188 -3.71 11.90 -12.95
N ALA A 189 -4.08 10.70 -13.45
CA ALA A 189 -5.08 9.84 -12.84
C ALA A 189 -4.73 9.45 -11.39
N LEU A 190 -3.47 9.06 -11.14
CA LEU A 190 -2.97 8.74 -9.79
C LEU A 190 -3.10 9.93 -8.83
N GLN A 191 -2.68 11.12 -9.27
CA GLN A 191 -2.80 12.34 -8.45
C GLN A 191 -4.27 12.72 -8.19
N ASN A 192 -5.17 12.40 -9.12
CA ASN A 192 -6.63 12.54 -8.97
C ASN A 192 -7.29 11.36 -8.22
N LYS A 193 -6.51 10.39 -7.74
CA LYS A 193 -6.94 9.15 -7.03
C LYS A 193 -7.72 8.14 -7.88
N ASP A 194 -7.76 8.32 -9.20
CA ASP A 194 -8.24 7.29 -10.13
C ASP A 194 -7.15 6.24 -10.32
N ASN A 195 -7.09 5.31 -9.37
CA ASN A 195 -6.13 4.21 -9.40
C ASN A 195 -6.36 3.28 -10.60
N ALA A 196 -7.59 3.17 -11.14
CA ALA A 196 -7.90 2.24 -12.22
C ALA A 196 -7.34 2.73 -13.57
N THR A 197 -7.60 3.99 -13.94
CA THR A 197 -6.98 4.61 -15.11
C THR A 197 -5.47 4.78 -14.90
N ALA A 198 -5.02 5.10 -13.69
CA ALA A 198 -3.59 5.17 -13.38
C ALA A 198 -2.87 3.85 -13.65
N GLN A 199 -3.42 2.72 -13.15
CA GLN A 199 -2.87 1.39 -13.42
C GLN A 199 -2.81 1.12 -14.92
N THR A 200 -3.89 1.34 -15.67
CA THR A 200 -3.92 1.08 -17.12
C THR A 200 -2.86 1.88 -17.89
N ASP A 201 -2.84 3.21 -17.72
CA ASP A 201 -1.96 4.09 -18.50
C ASP A 201 -0.48 3.98 -18.06
N LEU A 202 -0.21 3.89 -16.75
CA LEU A 202 1.17 3.70 -16.26
C LEU A 202 1.69 2.30 -16.60
N ARG A 203 0.83 1.26 -16.64
CA ARG A 203 1.24 -0.09 -17.07
C ARG A 203 1.69 -0.07 -18.53
N ALA A 204 0.91 0.55 -19.43
CA ALA A 204 1.31 0.72 -20.83
C ALA A 204 2.62 1.52 -20.98
N ALA A 205 2.81 2.58 -20.17
CA ALA A 205 4.07 3.36 -20.17
C ALA A 205 5.27 2.55 -19.68
N VAL A 206 5.11 1.71 -18.65
CA VAL A 206 6.15 0.83 -18.08
C VAL A 206 6.38 -0.42 -18.95
N GLU A 207 5.42 -0.88 -19.74
CA GLU A 207 5.65 -1.95 -20.72
C GLU A 207 6.46 -1.45 -21.92
N ALA A 208 6.35 -0.17 -22.28
CA ALA A 208 7.17 0.47 -23.31
C ALA A 208 8.56 0.91 -22.81
N GLU A 209 8.64 1.61 -21.66
CA GLU A 209 9.89 2.04 -21.03
C GLU A 209 10.02 1.47 -19.59
N PRO A 210 10.31 0.16 -19.44
CA PRO A 210 10.30 -0.53 -18.14
C PRO A 210 11.38 -0.09 -17.15
N ASP A 211 12.37 0.67 -17.61
CA ASP A 211 13.42 1.24 -16.76
C ASP A 211 13.18 2.72 -16.42
N ASP A 212 12.04 3.33 -16.86
CA ASP A 212 11.66 4.68 -16.44
C ASP A 212 11.05 4.70 -15.02
N LEU A 213 11.90 5.00 -14.05
CA LEU A 213 11.52 5.23 -12.65
C LEU A 213 10.36 6.22 -12.50
N GLN A 214 10.20 7.21 -13.39
CA GLN A 214 9.10 8.16 -13.33
C GLN A 214 7.74 7.50 -13.58
N ASN A 215 7.68 6.39 -14.31
CA ASN A 215 6.44 5.61 -14.52
C ASN A 215 6.36 4.43 -13.55
N VAL A 216 7.48 3.73 -13.29
CA VAL A 216 7.54 2.53 -12.43
C VAL A 216 7.13 2.85 -10.98
N TYR A 217 7.59 3.95 -10.39
CA TYR A 217 7.23 4.28 -9.01
C TYR A 217 5.73 4.67 -8.88
N PRO A 218 5.16 5.57 -9.71
CA PRO A 218 3.71 5.80 -9.74
C PRO A 218 2.88 4.56 -10.05
N LEU A 219 3.35 3.65 -10.93
CA LEU A 219 2.64 2.40 -11.19
C LEU A 219 2.53 1.57 -9.92
N ALA A 220 3.63 1.43 -9.18
CA ALA A 220 3.63 0.77 -7.88
C ALA A 220 2.65 1.43 -6.88
N MET A 221 2.62 2.76 -6.83
CA MET A 221 1.65 3.48 -5.99
C MET A 221 0.21 3.15 -6.42
N SER A 222 -0.11 3.21 -7.71
CA SER A 222 -1.46 2.96 -8.22
C SER A 222 -2.03 1.58 -7.88
N TYR A 223 -1.17 0.57 -7.68
CA TYR A 223 -1.56 -0.74 -7.15
C TYR A 223 -1.69 -0.74 -5.62
N LEU A 224 -0.75 -0.12 -4.91
CA LEU A 224 -0.72 -0.06 -3.43
C LEU A 224 -1.74 0.90 -2.80
N THR A 225 -2.26 1.88 -3.55
CA THR A 225 -3.26 2.86 -3.11
C THR A 225 -4.65 2.64 -3.72
N ALA A 226 -4.85 1.53 -4.45
CA ALA A 226 -6.16 1.08 -4.88
C ALA A 226 -7.02 0.59 -3.71
N ASN A 227 -8.32 0.39 -3.95
CA ASN A 227 -9.26 -0.15 -2.97
C ASN A 227 -10.12 -1.26 -3.61
N PRO A 228 -9.86 -2.55 -3.34
CA PRO A 228 -8.74 -3.07 -2.54
C PRO A 228 -7.37 -2.84 -3.19
N PRO A 229 -6.26 -2.80 -2.43
CA PRO A 229 -4.92 -2.71 -3.00
C PRO A 229 -4.50 -4.03 -3.68
N ASP A 230 -3.80 -3.92 -4.81
CA ASP A 230 -3.09 -5.04 -5.42
C ASP A 230 -1.67 -5.10 -4.85
N PHE A 231 -1.52 -5.87 -3.77
CA PHE A 231 -0.22 -6.06 -3.13
C PHE A 231 0.77 -6.82 -4.01
N ASN A 232 0.34 -7.71 -4.91
CA ASN A 232 1.24 -8.53 -5.72
C ASN A 232 1.93 -7.70 -6.82
N ASN A 233 1.17 -6.96 -7.63
CA ASN A 233 1.75 -6.02 -8.59
C ASN A 233 2.45 -4.86 -7.86
N GLY A 234 1.83 -4.31 -6.82
CA GLY A 234 2.36 -3.16 -6.08
C GLY A 234 3.71 -3.42 -5.41
N ILE A 235 3.87 -4.56 -4.74
CA ILE A 235 5.13 -4.95 -4.09
C ILE A 235 6.22 -5.27 -5.14
N PHE A 236 5.87 -5.86 -6.29
CA PHE A 236 6.81 -6.03 -7.39
C PHE A 236 7.32 -4.68 -7.93
N PHE A 237 6.41 -3.77 -8.31
CA PHE A 237 6.82 -2.51 -8.95
C PHE A 237 7.52 -1.56 -7.97
N ILE A 238 7.24 -1.59 -6.67
CA ILE A 238 8.00 -0.79 -5.69
C ILE A 238 9.40 -1.36 -5.45
N ALA A 239 9.57 -2.69 -5.46
CA ALA A 239 10.88 -3.34 -5.47
C ALA A 239 11.65 -3.04 -6.77
N ARG A 240 10.96 -2.93 -7.91
CA ARG A 240 11.57 -2.50 -9.17
C ARG A 240 11.98 -1.03 -9.14
N ALA A 241 11.15 -0.15 -8.60
CA ALA A 241 11.47 1.26 -8.38
C ALA A 241 12.70 1.41 -7.45
N ALA A 242 12.79 0.63 -6.37
CA ALA A 242 13.96 0.60 -5.49
C ALA A 242 15.26 0.21 -6.22
N ASN A 243 15.19 -0.75 -7.16
CA ASN A 243 16.34 -1.16 -7.97
C ASN A 243 16.74 -0.12 -9.04
N LEU A 244 15.79 0.66 -9.56
CA LEU A 244 16.02 1.74 -10.54
C LEU A 244 16.42 3.08 -9.90
N ALA A 245 16.18 3.24 -8.60
CA ALA A 245 16.40 4.49 -7.88
C ALA A 245 17.90 4.78 -7.60
N PRO A 246 18.33 6.05 -7.67
CA PRO A 246 19.66 6.46 -7.21
C PRO A 246 19.92 6.03 -5.76
N ALA A 247 21.18 5.70 -5.44
CA ALA A 247 21.59 5.22 -4.11
C ALA A 247 21.22 6.14 -2.93
N SER A 248 21.01 7.44 -3.19
CA SER A 248 20.52 8.43 -2.21
C SER A 248 19.03 8.30 -1.86
N SER A 249 18.25 7.55 -2.63
CA SER A 249 16.78 7.43 -2.50
C SER A 249 16.27 5.99 -2.45
N SER A 250 17.00 5.04 -3.06
CA SER A 250 16.69 3.60 -3.00
C SER A 250 16.44 3.08 -1.57
N PRO A 251 17.25 3.43 -0.53
CA PRO A 251 16.99 2.97 0.84
C PRO A 251 15.65 3.43 1.42
N GLN A 252 15.18 4.63 1.08
CA GLN A 252 13.88 5.15 1.52
C GLN A 252 12.72 4.39 0.84
N ILE A 253 12.87 4.05 -0.44
CA ILE A 253 11.89 3.26 -1.19
C ILE A 253 11.84 1.82 -0.65
N ILE A 254 13.00 1.22 -0.34
CA ILE A 254 13.09 -0.09 0.33
C ILE A 254 12.39 -0.05 1.69
N ALA A 255 12.65 0.95 2.53
CA ALA A 255 12.03 1.05 3.86
C ALA A 255 10.50 1.22 3.78
N TYR A 256 9.99 1.99 2.83
CA TYR A 256 8.55 2.09 2.56
C TYR A 256 7.97 0.75 2.08
N ALA A 257 8.63 0.11 1.11
CA ALA A 257 8.21 -1.18 0.57
C ALA A 257 8.19 -2.28 1.64
N GLN A 258 9.22 -2.35 2.50
CA GLN A 258 9.26 -3.26 3.65
C GLN A 258 8.16 -2.99 4.67
N LYS A 259 7.76 -1.72 4.89
CA LYS A 259 6.60 -1.40 5.74
C LYS A 259 5.30 -1.89 5.12
N VAL A 260 5.08 -1.68 3.82
CA VAL A 260 3.90 -2.19 3.10
C VAL A 260 3.88 -3.71 3.11
N TYR A 261 5.01 -4.34 2.79
CA TYR A 261 5.23 -5.79 2.82
C TYR A 261 4.90 -6.37 4.20
N LYS A 262 5.48 -5.81 5.27
CA LYS A 262 5.20 -6.26 6.65
C LYS A 262 3.74 -6.05 7.04
N ASN A 263 3.12 -4.93 6.65
CA ASN A 263 1.71 -4.68 6.95
C ASN A 263 0.77 -5.65 6.19
N TYR A 264 1.19 -6.17 5.04
CA TYR A 264 0.43 -7.17 4.28
C TYR A 264 0.74 -8.61 4.72
N HIS A 265 2.00 -8.99 4.87
CA HIS A 265 2.47 -10.37 5.10
C HIS A 265 2.82 -10.69 6.57
N GLY A 266 2.82 -9.69 7.46
CA GLY A 266 3.09 -9.82 8.91
C GLY A 266 4.56 -9.68 9.31
N SER A 267 5.47 -10.15 8.46
CA SER A 267 6.92 -10.12 8.69
C SER A 267 7.69 -9.55 7.48
N VAL A 268 9.01 -9.45 7.59
CA VAL A 268 9.92 -9.25 6.44
C VAL A 268 10.84 -10.46 6.41
N ASP A 269 10.53 -11.42 5.55
CA ASP A 269 11.17 -12.74 5.43
C ASP A 269 12.00 -12.85 4.14
N ASP A 270 12.57 -14.01 3.84
CA ASP A 270 13.42 -14.20 2.66
C ASP A 270 12.68 -13.98 1.33
N LYS A 271 11.35 -14.13 1.28
CA LYS A 271 10.56 -13.76 0.10
C LYS A 271 10.67 -12.27 -0.25
N TRP A 272 10.92 -11.37 0.72
CA TRP A 272 11.22 -9.97 0.42
C TRP A 272 12.54 -9.82 -0.36
N ASN A 273 13.59 -10.53 0.06
CA ASN A 273 14.90 -10.52 -0.61
C ASN A 273 14.80 -11.15 -2.01
N GLN A 274 14.06 -12.25 -2.14
CA GLN A 274 13.73 -12.87 -3.43
C GLN A 274 12.95 -11.90 -4.33
N THR A 275 12.00 -11.13 -3.79
CA THR A 275 11.24 -10.10 -4.52
C THR A 275 12.16 -8.99 -5.05
N LEU A 276 13.07 -8.46 -4.22
CA LEU A 276 14.05 -7.47 -4.66
C LEU A 276 14.96 -7.98 -5.80
N PHE A 277 15.37 -9.25 -5.74
CA PHE A 277 16.16 -9.88 -6.80
C PHE A 277 15.34 -10.09 -8.08
N CYS A 278 14.13 -10.66 -7.95
CA CYS A 278 13.15 -10.83 -9.03
C CYS A 278 12.87 -9.53 -9.78
N ALA A 279 12.58 -8.44 -9.06
CA ALA A 279 12.27 -7.13 -9.65
C ALA A 279 13.49 -6.42 -10.28
N LYS A 280 14.71 -6.90 -10.00
CA LYS A 280 15.97 -6.44 -10.61
C LYS A 280 16.25 -7.15 -11.94
N THR A 281 16.07 -8.48 -11.97
CA THR A 281 16.36 -9.32 -13.15
C THR A 281 15.23 -9.34 -14.17
N THR A 282 13.99 -9.17 -13.72
CA THR A 282 12.79 -9.15 -14.56
C THR A 282 12.21 -7.72 -14.67
N LYS A 283 11.54 -7.45 -15.79
CA LYS A 283 10.98 -6.12 -16.09
C LYS A 283 9.48 -5.99 -15.82
N GLN A 284 8.80 -7.12 -15.66
CA GLN A 284 7.35 -7.26 -15.43
C GLN A 284 7.11 -8.47 -14.52
N PRO A 285 6.02 -8.49 -13.73
CA PRO A 285 5.63 -9.67 -12.95
C PRO A 285 5.44 -10.90 -13.84
N GLN A 286 5.82 -12.07 -13.34
CA GLN A 286 5.66 -13.36 -14.02
C GLN A 286 5.47 -14.49 -12.99
N GLN A 287 5.27 -15.73 -13.46
CA GLN A 287 5.03 -16.87 -12.56
C GLN A 287 6.21 -17.04 -11.58
N GLY A 288 5.92 -17.02 -10.27
CA GLY A 288 6.93 -17.11 -9.21
C GLY A 288 7.79 -15.86 -8.99
N CYS A 289 7.51 -14.75 -9.67
CA CYS A 289 8.24 -13.48 -9.53
C CYS A 289 7.25 -12.30 -9.59
N PRO A 290 6.83 -11.73 -8.44
CA PRO A 290 7.32 -12.01 -7.08
C PRO A 290 6.94 -13.41 -6.57
N PRO A 291 7.66 -13.95 -5.57
CA PRO A 291 7.21 -15.14 -4.84
C PRO A 291 5.83 -14.90 -4.21
N GLU A 292 5.05 -15.96 -4.03
CA GLU A 292 3.69 -15.85 -3.50
C GLU A 292 3.69 -15.37 -2.04
N ILE A 293 2.99 -14.26 -1.80
CA ILE A 293 2.83 -13.62 -0.50
C ILE A 293 1.35 -13.58 -0.11
N SER A 294 1.04 -14.17 1.04
CA SER A 294 -0.30 -14.21 1.61
C SER A 294 -0.57 -12.98 2.47
N LYS A 295 -1.84 -12.58 2.56
CA LYS A 295 -2.27 -11.63 3.61
C LYS A 295 -2.07 -12.28 4.98
N TYR A 296 -1.51 -11.54 5.93
CA TYR A 296 -1.38 -11.93 7.31
C TYR A 296 -2.76 -12.13 7.93
N THR A 297 -3.04 -13.38 8.31
CA THR A 297 -4.07 -13.74 9.27
C THR A 297 -3.41 -13.85 10.64
N PRO A 298 -3.82 -13.08 11.66
CA PRO A 298 -3.38 -13.35 13.03
C PRO A 298 -3.83 -14.77 13.43
N PRO A 299 -3.06 -15.48 14.28
CA PRO A 299 -3.47 -16.79 14.76
C PRO A 299 -4.77 -16.68 15.54
N THR A 300 -5.65 -17.67 15.41
CA THR A 300 -6.87 -17.74 16.21
C THR A 300 -6.52 -18.06 17.68
N PRO A 301 -7.38 -17.77 18.66
CA PRO A 301 -7.16 -18.17 20.05
C PRO A 301 -6.87 -19.67 20.21
N ALA A 302 -7.48 -20.53 19.39
CA ALA A 302 -7.20 -21.97 19.35
C ALA A 302 -5.79 -22.31 18.82
N GLN A 303 -5.27 -21.55 17.85
CA GLN A 303 -3.90 -21.70 17.37
C GLN A 303 -2.89 -21.17 18.41
N GLN A 304 -3.19 -20.05 19.08
CA GLN A 304 -2.37 -19.52 20.17
C GLN A 304 -2.31 -20.51 21.35
N ALA A 305 -3.45 -21.08 21.74
CA ALA A 305 -3.54 -22.15 22.74
C ALA A 305 -2.69 -23.38 22.34
N HIS A 306 -2.78 -23.82 21.09
CA HIS A 306 -1.95 -24.93 20.60
C HIS A 306 -0.45 -24.60 20.67
N ASP A 307 -0.04 -23.43 20.17
CA ASP A 307 1.36 -22.98 20.20
C ASP A 307 1.91 -22.81 21.63
N ILE A 308 1.07 -22.53 22.63
CA ILE A 308 1.45 -22.48 24.05
C ILE A 308 1.84 -23.86 24.60
N VAL A 309 1.20 -24.96 24.17
CA VAL A 309 1.51 -26.32 24.66
C VAL A 309 2.41 -27.12 23.71
N ASN A 310 2.50 -26.73 22.44
CA ASN A 310 3.24 -27.46 21.42
C ASN A 310 4.72 -27.62 21.78
N GLY A 311 5.20 -28.86 21.82
CA GLY A 311 6.58 -29.20 22.17
C GLY A 311 6.98 -28.99 23.64
N LYS A 312 6.09 -28.51 24.53
CA LYS A 312 6.40 -28.34 25.96
C LYS A 312 6.31 -29.66 26.73
N THR A 313 7.20 -29.84 27.72
CA THR A 313 7.10 -30.94 28.70
C THR A 313 6.02 -30.65 29.75
N LEU A 314 5.57 -31.67 30.48
CA LEU A 314 4.61 -31.50 31.59
C LEU A 314 5.12 -30.52 32.66
N GLU A 315 6.43 -30.49 32.91
CA GLU A 315 7.08 -29.56 33.84
C GLU A 315 7.05 -28.12 33.32
N GLN A 316 7.24 -27.92 32.01
CA GLN A 316 7.13 -26.61 31.37
C GLN A 316 5.67 -26.12 31.29
N ILE A 317 4.71 -27.03 31.12
CA ILE A 317 3.27 -26.72 31.21
C ILE A 317 2.87 -26.34 32.64
N GLN A 318 3.50 -26.92 33.66
CA GLN A 318 3.31 -26.54 35.07
C GLN A 318 3.92 -25.16 35.43
N GLN A 319 4.74 -24.58 34.55
CA GLN A 319 5.38 -23.28 34.74
C GLN A 319 4.74 -22.14 33.92
N LEU A 320 3.65 -22.41 33.21
CA LEU A 320 2.87 -21.38 32.52
C LEU A 320 2.16 -20.48 33.54
N SER A 321 1.85 -19.25 33.12
CA SER A 321 0.98 -18.33 33.87
C SER A 321 -0.48 -18.78 33.87
N PHE A 322 -1.29 -18.24 34.79
CA PHE A 322 -2.74 -18.51 34.81
C PHE A 322 -3.41 -18.09 33.50
N GLY A 323 -3.06 -16.93 32.92
CA GLY A 323 -3.60 -16.49 31.62
C GLY A 323 -3.22 -17.40 30.45
N GLU A 324 -2.04 -18.04 30.47
CA GLU A 324 -1.67 -19.07 29.50
C GLU A 324 -2.49 -20.37 29.71
N TRP A 325 -2.71 -20.80 30.96
CA TRP A 325 -3.60 -21.93 31.25
C TRP A 325 -5.04 -21.64 30.82
N GLU A 326 -5.59 -20.47 31.16
CA GLU A 326 -6.93 -20.03 30.78
C GLU A 326 -7.08 -19.98 29.26
N LEU A 327 -6.14 -19.38 28.52
CA LEU A 327 -6.22 -19.34 27.05
C LEU A 327 -6.25 -20.75 26.45
N VAL A 328 -5.47 -21.69 27.00
CA VAL A 328 -5.50 -23.08 26.55
C VAL A 328 -6.83 -23.76 26.91
N LEU A 329 -7.30 -23.65 28.15
CA LEU A 329 -8.52 -24.30 28.64
C LEU A 329 -9.81 -23.70 28.04
N SER A 330 -9.80 -22.41 27.66
CA SER A 330 -10.95 -21.70 27.09
C SER A 330 -11.05 -21.81 25.56
N ALA A 331 -9.92 -21.94 24.85
CA ALA A 331 -9.89 -21.86 23.38
C ALA A 331 -9.14 -23.01 22.67
N GLY A 332 -8.30 -23.78 23.38
CA GLY A 332 -7.51 -24.87 22.79
C GLY A 332 -8.35 -26.04 22.28
N SER A 333 -7.73 -26.93 21.50
CA SER A 333 -8.35 -28.21 21.15
C SER A 333 -8.56 -29.08 22.41
N PRO A 334 -9.48 -30.05 22.44
CA PRO A 334 -9.64 -30.93 23.60
C PRO A 334 -8.34 -31.63 24.02
N GLU A 335 -7.45 -31.97 23.08
CA GLU A 335 -6.13 -32.54 23.37
C GLU A 335 -5.20 -31.54 24.08
N ASP A 336 -5.25 -30.27 23.69
CA ASP A 336 -4.44 -29.20 24.29
C ASP A 336 -5.00 -28.78 25.67
N GLN A 337 -6.33 -28.76 25.81
CA GLN A 337 -7.00 -28.61 27.10
C GLN A 337 -6.62 -29.75 28.06
N ASP A 338 -6.62 -31.00 27.59
CA ASP A 338 -6.16 -32.14 28.39
C ASP A 338 -4.69 -32.02 28.80
N LYS A 339 -3.79 -31.52 27.94
CA LYS A 339 -2.36 -31.31 28.29
C LYS A 339 -2.20 -30.39 29.51
N VAL A 340 -2.93 -29.28 29.56
CA VAL A 340 -2.93 -28.36 30.72
C VAL A 340 -3.68 -28.98 31.90
N TRP A 341 -4.89 -29.47 31.67
CA TRP A 341 -5.77 -29.93 32.74
C TRP A 341 -5.19 -31.11 33.52
N ASN A 342 -4.57 -32.08 32.83
CA ASN A 342 -3.90 -33.21 33.49
C ASN A 342 -2.64 -32.81 34.29
N VAL A 343 -2.08 -31.62 34.06
CA VAL A 343 -0.97 -31.08 34.86
C VAL A 343 -1.46 -30.34 36.11
N ILE A 344 -2.57 -29.58 36.03
CA ILE A 344 -3.02 -28.72 37.14
C ILE A 344 -4.11 -29.33 38.05
N LYS A 345 -4.97 -30.22 37.53
CA LYS A 345 -6.12 -30.74 38.28
C LYS A 345 -5.71 -31.50 39.54
N ASN A 346 -6.47 -31.33 40.62
CA ASN A 346 -6.22 -31.94 41.93
C ASN A 346 -4.86 -31.58 42.58
N ARG A 347 -4.13 -30.57 42.09
CA ARG A 347 -2.89 -30.06 42.72
C ARG A 347 -3.14 -28.71 43.38
N PRO A 348 -2.62 -28.43 44.59
CA PRO A 348 -2.62 -27.08 45.13
C PRO A 348 -1.79 -26.14 44.25
N LEU A 349 -2.41 -25.07 43.78
CA LEU A 349 -1.79 -23.94 43.09
C LEU A 349 -1.77 -22.73 44.03
N GLN A 350 -0.75 -21.88 43.91
CA GLN A 350 -0.64 -20.62 44.64
C GLN A 350 -0.65 -19.47 43.64
N MET A 351 -1.59 -18.53 43.79
CA MET A 351 -1.89 -17.49 42.79
C MET A 351 -2.25 -16.15 43.46
N GLU A 352 -2.06 -15.06 42.72
CA GLU A 352 -2.57 -13.73 43.05
C GLU A 352 -3.80 -13.44 42.17
N GLY A 353 -4.79 -12.72 42.68
CA GLY A 353 -5.93 -12.25 41.89
C GLY A 353 -6.68 -11.10 42.54
N THR A 354 -7.59 -10.48 41.79
CA THR A 354 -8.48 -9.39 42.25
C THR A 354 -9.84 -9.96 42.64
N VAL A 355 -10.32 -9.64 43.85
CA VAL A 355 -11.62 -10.13 44.32
C VAL A 355 -12.76 -9.40 43.61
N ILE A 356 -13.66 -10.18 42.99
CA ILE A 356 -14.91 -9.71 42.36
C ILE A 356 -16.07 -9.82 43.35
N SER A 357 -16.18 -10.92 44.10
CA SER A 357 -17.14 -11.06 45.20
C SER A 357 -16.63 -12.04 46.26
N ALA A 358 -17.14 -11.92 47.49
CA ALA A 358 -16.90 -12.89 48.56
C ALA A 358 -18.16 -13.01 49.43
N HIS A 359 -18.60 -14.24 49.70
CA HIS A 359 -19.81 -14.49 50.48
C HIS A 359 -19.77 -15.84 51.21
N ASP A 360 -20.46 -15.93 52.35
CA ASP A 360 -20.61 -17.21 53.05
C ASP A 360 -21.66 -18.10 52.38
N VAL A 361 -21.36 -19.39 52.29
CA VAL A 361 -22.21 -20.43 51.72
C VAL A 361 -22.35 -21.60 52.70
N GLY A 362 -23.52 -22.24 52.73
CA GLY A 362 -23.87 -23.27 53.72
C GLY A 362 -24.21 -22.70 55.11
N ASP A 363 -24.59 -23.57 56.04
CA ASP A 363 -25.03 -23.19 57.39
C ASP A 363 -24.32 -23.98 58.51
N GLY A 364 -24.51 -23.53 59.76
CA GLY A 364 -24.02 -24.22 60.95
C GLY A 364 -22.53 -24.62 60.89
N ALA A 365 -22.27 -25.92 60.97
CA ALA A 365 -20.93 -26.51 60.89
C ALA A 365 -20.42 -26.73 59.45
N SER A 366 -21.27 -26.54 58.44
CA SER A 366 -20.91 -26.65 57.01
C SER A 366 -20.54 -25.31 56.36
N ARG A 367 -20.79 -24.19 57.06
CA ARG A 367 -20.56 -22.84 56.53
C ARG A 367 -19.10 -22.60 56.15
N THR A 368 -18.87 -22.33 54.87
CA THR A 368 -17.61 -21.84 54.32
C THR A 368 -17.80 -20.50 53.61
N THR A 369 -16.73 -19.94 53.03
CA THR A 369 -16.80 -18.75 52.18
C THR A 369 -16.44 -19.13 50.74
N GLU A 370 -17.25 -18.68 49.79
CA GLU A 370 -16.92 -18.66 48.37
C GLU A 370 -16.37 -17.28 48.00
N VAL A 371 -15.28 -17.25 47.23
CA VAL A 371 -14.68 -16.03 46.69
C VAL A 371 -14.61 -16.14 45.17
N GLN A 372 -15.20 -15.18 44.46
CA GLN A 372 -15.06 -15.03 43.02
C GLN A 372 -13.91 -14.07 42.74
N ILE A 373 -12.98 -14.49 41.89
CA ILE A 373 -11.68 -13.86 41.68
C ILE A 373 -11.48 -13.67 40.17
N ALA A 374 -10.78 -12.60 39.81
CA ALA A 374 -10.21 -12.35 38.49
C ALA A 374 -8.68 -12.49 38.59
N ALA A 375 -8.08 -13.42 37.87
CA ALA A 375 -6.65 -13.74 37.92
C ALA A 375 -5.92 -13.53 36.58
N SER A 376 -6.62 -13.46 35.44
CA SER A 376 -6.04 -12.97 34.18
C SER A 376 -6.19 -11.47 34.02
N GLU A 377 -5.23 -10.83 33.33
CA GLU A 377 -5.25 -9.37 33.09
C GLU A 377 -6.54 -8.94 32.35
N ASP A 378 -6.99 -9.79 31.41
CA ASP A 378 -8.17 -9.61 30.57
C ASP A 378 -9.47 -9.49 31.42
N ASP A 379 -9.66 -10.39 32.39
CA ASP A 379 -10.88 -10.40 33.22
C ASP A 379 -10.76 -9.47 34.44
N ILE A 380 -9.55 -9.15 34.91
CA ILE A 380 -9.29 -8.04 35.84
C ILE A 380 -9.70 -6.69 35.20
N GLU A 381 -9.40 -6.44 33.92
CA GLU A 381 -9.86 -5.23 33.23
C GLU A 381 -11.39 -5.19 33.06
N LYS A 382 -12.00 -6.32 32.68
CA LYS A 382 -13.47 -6.45 32.53
C LYS A 382 -14.21 -6.41 33.87
N LYS A 383 -13.52 -6.71 34.99
CA LYS A 383 -14.09 -6.99 36.32
C LYS A 383 -15.04 -8.18 36.32
N GLN A 384 -14.68 -9.18 35.52
CA GLN A 384 -15.32 -10.48 35.47
C GLN A 384 -14.52 -11.48 36.31
N ALA A 385 -15.15 -12.54 36.82
CA ALA A 385 -14.46 -13.61 37.52
C ALA A 385 -14.13 -14.75 36.56
N ASP A 386 -12.90 -15.26 36.67
CA ASP A 386 -12.35 -16.43 35.97
C ASP A 386 -12.11 -17.61 36.93
N ILE A 387 -12.17 -17.37 38.25
CA ILE A 387 -12.03 -18.37 39.31
C ILE A 387 -13.16 -18.24 40.34
N THR A 388 -13.75 -19.38 40.71
CA THR A 388 -14.58 -19.54 41.91
C THR A 388 -13.83 -20.38 42.93
N LEU A 389 -13.41 -19.77 44.04
CA LEU A 389 -12.63 -20.39 45.11
C LEU A 389 -13.50 -20.68 46.34
N THR A 390 -13.69 -21.97 46.65
CA THR A 390 -14.30 -22.42 47.91
C THR A 390 -13.22 -22.60 48.99
N MET A 391 -13.31 -21.82 50.07
CA MET A 391 -12.37 -21.86 51.19
C MET A 391 -12.50 -23.16 52.02
N THR A 392 -11.48 -23.49 52.83
CA THR A 392 -11.55 -24.61 53.80
C THR A 392 -12.50 -24.36 54.99
N GLY A 393 -13.11 -23.18 55.08
CA GLY A 393 -14.03 -22.77 56.14
C GLY A 393 -14.29 -21.25 56.08
N ALA A 394 -15.31 -20.78 56.81
CA ALA A 394 -15.75 -19.39 56.72
C ALA A 394 -14.69 -18.38 57.18
N ILE A 395 -14.41 -17.38 56.33
CA ILE A 395 -13.50 -16.28 56.63
C ILE A 395 -14.14 -15.39 57.71
N PRO A 396 -13.43 -15.05 58.82
CA PRO A 396 -13.98 -14.17 59.84
C PRO A 396 -14.39 -12.80 59.25
N PRO A 397 -15.54 -12.18 59.62
CA PRO A 397 -16.02 -10.95 58.98
C PRO A 397 -15.08 -9.73 59.03
N ARG A 398 -14.06 -9.74 59.90
CA ARG A 398 -12.98 -8.72 59.96
C ARG A 398 -11.83 -8.96 58.98
N GLN A 399 -11.85 -10.07 58.26
CA GLN A 399 -10.84 -10.56 57.32
C GLN A 399 -11.44 -10.90 55.95
N MET A 400 -12.77 -10.76 55.80
CA MET A 400 -13.47 -10.97 54.54
C MET A 400 -12.91 -10.01 53.47
N PRO A 401 -12.39 -10.54 52.33
CA PRO A 401 -11.93 -9.70 51.22
C PRO A 401 -13.06 -8.88 50.62
N LYS A 402 -12.73 -7.73 50.04
CA LYS A 402 -13.69 -6.81 49.41
C LYS A 402 -13.50 -6.79 47.91
N LEU A 403 -14.54 -6.36 47.19
CA LEU A 403 -14.46 -6.02 45.76
C LEU A 403 -13.24 -5.09 45.50
N GLY A 404 -12.32 -5.54 44.67
CA GLY A 404 -11.10 -4.83 44.31
C GLY A 404 -9.91 -4.99 45.27
N ASP A 405 -10.01 -5.80 46.33
CA ASP A 405 -8.83 -6.23 47.09
C ASP A 405 -8.01 -7.25 46.29
N THR A 406 -6.68 -7.11 46.29
CA THR A 406 -5.74 -8.14 45.83
C THR A 406 -5.65 -9.28 46.86
N LEU A 407 -5.61 -10.51 46.38
CA LEU A 407 -5.67 -11.73 47.19
C LEU A 407 -4.54 -12.71 46.81
N ASP A 408 -3.61 -12.96 47.73
CA ASP A 408 -2.71 -14.11 47.67
C ASP A 408 -3.44 -15.35 48.20
N PHE A 409 -3.65 -16.38 47.37
CA PHE A 409 -4.37 -17.58 47.79
C PHE A 409 -3.73 -18.89 47.30
N GLU A 410 -3.98 -19.95 48.05
CA GLU A 410 -3.79 -21.33 47.63
C GLU A 410 -5.17 -21.95 47.36
N GLY A 411 -5.31 -22.65 46.23
CA GLY A 411 -6.53 -23.37 45.86
C GLY A 411 -6.21 -24.63 45.06
N THR A 412 -7.11 -25.61 45.04
CA THR A 412 -6.95 -26.86 44.29
C THR A 412 -7.97 -26.92 43.15
N PRO A 413 -7.59 -26.88 41.86
CA PRO A 413 -8.55 -27.00 40.76
C PRO A 413 -9.27 -28.35 40.79
N LEU A 414 -10.61 -28.29 40.78
CA LEU A 414 -11.50 -29.47 40.74
C LEU A 414 -12.12 -29.64 39.35
N ASP A 415 -12.61 -28.54 38.77
CA ASP A 415 -13.33 -28.53 37.48
C ASP A 415 -13.18 -27.17 36.78
N TYR A 416 -13.56 -27.06 35.49
CA TYR A 416 -13.64 -25.79 34.77
C TYR A 416 -14.72 -25.80 33.67
N THR A 417 -15.36 -24.66 33.46
CA THR A 417 -16.20 -24.44 32.27
C THR A 417 -15.39 -23.86 31.12
N SER A 418 -15.73 -24.24 29.88
CA SER A 418 -15.04 -23.77 28.68
C SER A 418 -16.04 -23.49 27.54
N PRO A 419 -15.86 -22.40 26.78
CA PRO A 419 -16.61 -22.15 25.55
C PRO A 419 -16.54 -23.29 24.52
N VAL A 420 -15.40 -24.01 24.46
CA VAL A 420 -15.23 -25.17 23.57
C VAL A 420 -16.05 -26.38 24.05
N HIS A 421 -16.09 -26.63 25.37
CA HIS A 421 -16.98 -27.66 25.93
C HIS A 421 -18.46 -27.35 25.58
N ALA A 422 -18.90 -26.11 25.81
CA ALA A 422 -20.28 -25.69 25.55
C ALA A 422 -20.68 -25.75 24.06
N SER A 423 -19.74 -25.57 23.13
CA SER A 423 -20.00 -25.57 21.68
C SER A 423 -19.79 -26.92 20.99
N SER A 424 -19.03 -27.85 21.60
CA SER A 424 -18.75 -29.18 21.04
C SER A 424 -19.94 -30.15 21.05
N GLY A 425 -20.99 -29.86 21.82
CA GLY A 425 -22.12 -30.78 22.06
C GLY A 425 -21.75 -32.00 22.92
N ALA A 426 -20.50 -32.11 23.39
CA ALA A 426 -20.08 -33.17 24.29
C ALA A 426 -20.61 -32.88 25.71
N THR A 427 -21.58 -33.68 26.15
CA THR A 427 -22.03 -33.67 27.54
C THR A 427 -20.83 -34.03 28.45
N PRO A 428 -20.54 -33.29 29.54
CA PRO A 428 -19.64 -33.81 30.56
C PRO A 428 -20.18 -35.16 31.05
N ALA A 429 -19.29 -36.15 31.21
CA ALA A 429 -19.68 -37.55 31.38
C ALA A 429 -20.68 -37.73 32.54
N PRO A 430 -21.96 -38.08 32.26
CA PRO A 430 -23.01 -37.95 33.25
C PRO A 430 -22.93 -39.05 34.31
N SER A 431 -23.12 -38.67 35.57
CA SER A 431 -23.55 -39.60 36.60
C SER A 431 -24.92 -40.18 36.22
N ALA A 432 -25.02 -41.50 36.21
CA ALA A 432 -26.05 -42.18 35.42
C ALA A 432 -27.48 -42.10 35.98
N SER A 433 -28.42 -41.63 35.17
CA SER A 433 -29.82 -42.08 35.17
C SER A 433 -30.51 -41.75 33.83
N SER A 434 -31.69 -42.32 33.58
CA SER A 434 -32.29 -42.46 32.24
C SER A 434 -33.60 -41.71 32.04
N ASN A 435 -33.76 -40.99 30.92
CA ASN A 435 -34.70 -41.39 29.85
C ASN A 435 -34.62 -40.46 28.62
N ALA A 436 -35.22 -40.90 27.50
CA ALA A 436 -35.11 -40.25 26.20
C ALA A 436 -36.27 -39.29 25.86
N THR A 437 -36.06 -38.34 24.94
CA THR A 437 -36.79 -38.17 23.64
C THR A 437 -36.28 -36.92 22.89
N ALA A 438 -36.30 -36.95 21.55
CA ALA A 438 -36.00 -35.86 20.58
C ALA A 438 -36.86 -36.13 19.30
N PRO A 439 -36.87 -35.32 18.20
CA PRO A 439 -36.15 -34.09 17.82
C PRO A 439 -37.20 -32.94 17.57
N PRO A 440 -37.22 -32.02 16.55
CA PRO A 440 -36.29 -31.68 15.47
C PRO A 440 -36.05 -30.18 15.09
N THR A 441 -34.90 -30.00 14.41
CA THR A 441 -34.48 -29.12 13.28
C THR A 441 -35.10 -27.74 12.89
N ASP A 442 -34.20 -26.95 12.29
CA ASP A 442 -34.34 -25.94 11.22
C ASP A 442 -34.63 -24.46 11.56
N ALA A 443 -33.65 -23.59 11.24
CA ALA A 443 -33.70 -22.73 10.04
C ALA A 443 -32.39 -21.92 9.88
N ALA A 444 -31.97 -21.67 8.62
CA ALA A 444 -30.85 -20.76 8.30
C ALA A 444 -31.35 -19.39 7.83
N ALA A 445 -30.57 -18.33 8.06
CA ALA A 445 -30.83 -17.00 7.50
C ALA A 445 -29.52 -16.30 7.10
N GLN A 446 -29.48 -15.77 5.88
CA GLN A 446 -28.38 -14.95 5.35
C GLN A 446 -28.70 -13.46 5.54
N ALA A 447 -27.68 -12.62 5.79
CA ALA A 447 -27.75 -11.18 5.61
C ALA A 447 -26.39 -10.58 5.23
N ASN A 448 -26.39 -9.54 4.41
CA ASN A 448 -25.22 -8.87 3.82
C ASN A 448 -25.66 -7.45 3.37
N PRO A 449 -24.76 -6.59 2.87
CA PRO A 449 -23.68 -5.86 3.57
C PRO A 449 -24.13 -4.47 4.07
N GLY A 450 -23.30 -3.76 4.84
CA GLY A 450 -23.56 -2.35 5.16
C GLY A 450 -22.39 -1.56 5.75
N ALA A 451 -22.15 -0.36 5.19
CA ALA A 451 -21.31 0.75 5.68
C ALA A 451 -19.80 0.51 5.91
N ALA A 452 -18.98 1.44 5.38
CA ALA A 452 -17.55 1.56 5.66
C ALA A 452 -17.24 2.96 6.25
N PRO A 453 -16.36 3.09 7.25
CA PRO A 453 -15.86 4.37 7.75
C PRO A 453 -14.43 4.71 7.28
N ALA A 454 -14.02 5.95 7.53
CA ALA A 454 -12.81 6.57 7.00
C ALA A 454 -11.48 5.98 7.53
N ALA A 455 -10.40 6.15 6.75
CA ALA A 455 -9.04 5.79 7.14
C ALA A 455 -8.38 6.85 8.03
N THR A 456 -7.79 6.40 9.15
CA THR A 456 -6.87 7.19 9.98
C THR A 456 -5.58 6.42 10.28
N THR A 457 -4.50 7.18 10.44
CA THR A 457 -3.11 6.84 10.75
C THR A 457 -2.85 5.51 11.49
N PRO A 458 -2.09 4.55 10.92
CA PRO A 458 -1.64 3.36 11.64
C PRO A 458 -0.38 3.62 12.47
N GLY A 459 -0.46 3.37 13.78
CA GLY A 459 0.65 3.41 14.74
C GLY A 459 0.45 2.38 15.87
N ALA A 460 1.56 2.03 16.54
CA ALA A 460 1.69 0.95 17.53
C ALA A 460 1.52 -0.50 16.97
N PRO A 461 2.17 -1.51 17.59
CA PRO A 461 1.94 -2.94 17.29
C PRO A 461 0.67 -3.47 17.97
N ALA A 462 0.23 -4.66 17.58
CA ALA A 462 -1.00 -5.26 18.09
C ALA A 462 -0.91 -5.66 19.58
N GLN A 463 -1.91 -5.23 20.35
CA GLN A 463 -2.33 -5.78 21.64
C GLN A 463 -3.87 -5.87 21.61
N GLY A 464 -4.44 -6.85 22.32
CA GLY A 464 -5.89 -7.10 22.36
C GLY A 464 -6.44 -7.84 21.14
N ALA A 465 -6.94 -9.05 21.35
CA ALA A 465 -7.83 -9.70 20.39
C ALA A 465 -9.25 -9.12 20.57
N ALA A 466 -9.88 -8.65 19.50
CA ALA A 466 -11.25 -8.12 19.59
C ALA A 466 -12.27 -9.27 19.69
N PRO A 467 -13.11 -9.33 20.74
CA PRO A 467 -14.06 -10.43 20.92
C PRO A 467 -15.27 -10.29 19.98
N ALA A 468 -15.84 -11.43 19.58
CA ALA A 468 -17.13 -11.46 18.91
C ALA A 468 -18.27 -11.25 19.92
N ALA A 469 -19.04 -10.19 19.76
CA ALA A 469 -20.16 -9.88 20.64
C ALA A 469 -21.48 -10.48 20.11
N GLY A 470 -22.02 -11.49 20.80
CA GLY A 470 -23.37 -12.01 20.53
C GLY A 470 -23.63 -13.40 21.11
N ALA A 471 -24.83 -13.57 21.69
CA ALA A 471 -25.32 -14.77 22.39
C ALA A 471 -24.59 -15.14 23.71
N GLY A 472 -25.35 -15.64 24.68
CA GLY A 472 -24.86 -15.98 26.03
C GLY A 472 -24.17 -17.34 26.08
N GLY A 473 -22.97 -17.43 25.50
CA GLY A 473 -22.10 -18.60 25.68
C GLY A 473 -21.46 -18.65 27.07
N THR A 474 -21.23 -19.86 27.59
CA THR A 474 -20.53 -20.08 28.86
C THR A 474 -19.10 -19.51 28.77
N THR A 475 -18.78 -18.52 29.61
CA THR A 475 -17.40 -18.03 29.72
C THR A 475 -16.52 -19.06 30.44
N PHE A 476 -15.20 -18.88 30.39
CA PHE A 476 -14.30 -19.64 31.23
C PHE A 476 -14.60 -19.38 32.72
N MET A 477 -14.45 -20.43 33.55
CA MET A 477 -14.53 -20.36 35.01
C MET A 477 -13.84 -21.59 35.58
N MET A 478 -12.78 -21.42 36.37
CA MET A 478 -12.13 -22.50 37.10
C MET A 478 -12.73 -22.63 38.50
N THR A 479 -13.24 -23.81 38.84
CA THR A 479 -13.72 -24.13 40.19
C THR A 479 -12.58 -24.69 41.02
N MET A 480 -12.25 -24.03 42.13
CA MET A 480 -11.16 -24.40 43.03
C MET A 480 -11.67 -24.70 44.44
N GLU A 481 -11.23 -25.81 45.00
CA GLU A 481 -11.50 -26.22 46.37
C GLU A 481 -10.36 -25.84 47.34
N LYS A 482 -10.61 -26.09 48.64
CA LYS A 482 -9.61 -26.12 49.71
C LYS A 482 -8.85 -24.80 49.85
N GLY A 483 -9.54 -23.70 49.54
CA GLY A 483 -9.00 -22.35 49.51
C GLY A 483 -8.41 -21.90 50.85
N LYS A 484 -7.22 -21.31 50.80
CA LYS A 484 -6.51 -20.71 51.94
C LYS A 484 -5.94 -19.36 51.53
N LEU A 485 -5.93 -18.41 52.45
CA LEU A 485 -5.24 -17.14 52.23
C LEU A 485 -3.75 -17.31 52.58
N LEU A 486 -2.86 -16.95 51.66
CA LEU A 486 -1.40 -17.04 51.86
C LEU A 486 -0.86 -15.81 52.59
N GLN A 487 -1.47 -14.64 52.37
CA GLN A 487 -1.29 -13.44 53.18
C GLN A 487 -2.65 -12.83 53.55
N LYS A 488 -2.65 -11.85 54.48
CA LYS A 488 -3.87 -11.10 54.80
C LYS A 488 -4.18 -10.12 53.67
N ALA A 489 -5.38 -10.20 53.10
CA ALA A 489 -5.93 -9.16 52.24
C ALA A 489 -5.80 -7.78 52.93
N GLY A 490 -5.35 -6.76 52.17
CA GLY A 490 -5.36 -5.37 52.62
C GLY A 490 -4.02 -4.70 52.99
N THR A 491 -2.88 -5.11 52.43
CA THR A 491 -1.66 -4.26 52.42
C THR A 491 -1.34 -3.72 51.03
N THR A 492 -1.93 -2.57 50.69
CA THR A 492 -1.62 -1.84 49.47
C THR A 492 -0.10 -1.57 49.37
N PRO A 493 0.58 -1.94 48.27
CA PRO A 493 1.99 -1.62 48.12
C PRO A 493 2.20 -0.10 48.09
N LYS A 494 3.07 0.41 48.96
CA LYS A 494 3.43 1.84 48.96
C LYS A 494 4.12 2.18 47.64
N LYS A 495 3.37 2.87 46.77
CA LYS A 495 3.86 3.48 45.52
C LYS A 495 5.24 4.11 45.77
N PRO A 496 6.31 3.68 45.08
CA PRO A 496 7.67 4.12 45.40
C PRO A 496 7.77 5.63 45.24
N THR A 497 8.13 6.33 46.31
CA THR A 497 8.26 7.79 46.32
C THR A 497 9.43 8.18 45.42
N ALA A 498 9.12 8.64 44.20
CA ALA A 498 10.11 9.07 43.22
C ALA A 498 11.04 10.12 43.82
N ARG A 499 12.28 9.70 44.14
CA ARG A 499 13.26 10.53 44.84
C ARG A 499 13.78 11.59 43.87
N ARG A 500 13.16 12.77 43.87
CA ARG A 500 13.52 13.95 43.06
C ARG A 500 15.04 14.11 43.02
N PRO A 501 15.70 14.10 41.84
CA PRO A 501 17.15 14.15 41.76
C PRO A 501 17.67 15.47 42.33
N THR A 502 18.53 15.38 43.34
CA THR A 502 19.22 16.53 43.92
C THR A 502 20.24 17.07 42.93
N ARG A 503 19.92 18.23 42.33
CA ARG A 503 20.79 18.97 41.42
C ARG A 503 22.12 19.29 42.11
N ARG A 504 23.22 18.61 41.74
CA ARG A 504 24.58 19.02 42.13
C ARG A 504 24.85 20.42 41.57
N PRO A 505 25.51 21.33 42.32
CA PRO A 505 26.18 22.48 41.72
C PRO A 505 27.33 21.99 40.84
N GLN A 506 27.64 22.73 39.77
CA GLN A 506 28.88 22.57 39.04
C GLN A 506 29.97 23.43 39.68
N HIS A 507 31.15 22.83 39.85
CA HIS A 507 32.45 23.45 39.96
C HIS A 507 33.42 22.60 39.12
#